data_AF-A0A843GTE2-F1
#
_entry.id   AF-A0A843GTE2-F1
#
_cell.length_a   1.000
_cell.length_b   1.000
_cell.length_c   1.000
_cell.angle_alpha   90.00
_cell.angle_beta   90.00
_cell.angle_gamma   90.00
#
_symmetry.space_group_name_H-M   'P 1'
#
loop_
_entity.id
_entity.type
_entity.pdbx_description
1 polymer ?
#
loop_
_entity_poly.entity_id
_entity_poly.type
_entity_poly.pdbx_seq_one_letter_code
_entity_poly.pdbx_strand_id
1 'polypeptide(L)'
;MANVLMKGIDVSTYQKNVDYNKLKASGYNFVIIRAGVGRYASQKDDEFETHYKNAKAAGLHVGAYWYSYALTDDTCTLSTSDWAKAEANAFKTVIAGKQFDMPVFYDLEEQKAFQKGAYAMDLLARTFCSQMEAYGYWCGIYGGQYLAENLLSQNTVNRYSFWLAQYVKNPMYKGNYGIWQYNVAGADPSNNPWGVPNVPGVNGQCDMDNCYVDYPTQIIAKGLNGYSKPTPTPTPTPTPKVPILKVYNPRTVIPESGNKYYNSTAAGGYAVGTILGNPLQPGLNVLNNCVGYAASRFNEIINQGKWLFLQYPPNAEDFIDHAKAQGLEISQTPSLGSVIVWAKGKTHYSSDGAGHVAIVEKIEYDGNHNPVKIVTSESGYGCTNPFWLSTRTNADKNWGAGSSYTFLGFIKNPAVDETTKYEEVKPDEPDDNVLVNPYKEPTKIVKEGSSGDDVRWLQWYLTEYKYYNDGISGTFDIFTLGALLAFQFKNGLDVDGICGDATKKALKNYITFL
;
A
#
# COMPACT_ATOMS: atom_id res chain seq x y z
N MET A 1 -22.27 15.87 25.61
CA MET A 1 -21.55 16.47 24.47
C MET A 1 -20.09 16.09 24.59
N ALA A 2 -19.40 15.79 23.49
CA ALA A 2 -17.96 15.52 23.54
C ALA A 2 -17.22 16.74 24.11
N ASN A 3 -16.23 16.51 24.98
CA ASN A 3 -15.46 17.60 25.58
C ASN A 3 -14.55 18.22 24.52
N VAL A 4 -14.64 19.54 24.35
CA VAL A 4 -13.72 20.29 23.48
C VAL A 4 -12.33 20.22 24.08
N LEU A 5 -11.37 19.69 23.32
CA LEU A 5 -9.96 19.58 23.74
C LEU A 5 -9.18 20.85 23.41
N MET A 6 -9.45 21.44 22.25
CA MET A 6 -8.74 22.61 21.76
C MET A 6 -9.69 23.53 20.98
N LYS A 7 -9.47 24.85 21.10
CA LYS A 7 -10.13 25.86 20.29
C LYS A 7 -9.20 26.34 19.19
N GLY A 8 -9.72 26.63 18.02
CA GLY A 8 -8.94 27.11 16.89
C GLY A 8 -9.72 28.01 15.97
N ILE A 9 -9.03 28.41 14.91
CA ILE A 9 -9.56 29.12 13.77
C ILE A 9 -8.96 28.52 12.50
N ASP A 10 -9.55 28.79 11.36
CA ASP A 10 -8.90 28.66 10.07
C ASP A 10 -8.77 30.01 9.37
N VAL A 11 -7.70 30.14 8.57
CA VAL A 11 -7.29 31.41 7.97
C VAL A 11 -6.77 31.22 6.56
N SER A 12 -6.87 32.28 5.78
CA SER A 12 -6.37 32.34 4.41
C SER A 12 -5.83 33.75 4.09
N THR A 13 -5.65 34.05 2.80
CA THR A 13 -5.37 35.41 2.30
C THR A 13 -6.34 36.50 2.81
N TYR A 14 -7.56 36.12 3.23
CA TYR A 14 -8.56 37.07 3.70
C TYR A 14 -8.28 37.62 5.10
N GLN A 15 -7.61 36.86 5.97
CA GLN A 15 -7.27 37.30 7.33
C GLN A 15 -5.83 37.83 7.36
N LYS A 16 -5.63 39.10 7.02
CA LYS A 16 -4.29 39.71 7.04
C LYS A 16 -3.89 40.23 8.42
N ASN A 17 -2.58 40.25 8.69
CA ASN A 17 -1.99 40.83 9.91
C ASN A 17 -2.55 40.24 11.22
N VAL A 18 -2.73 38.92 11.27
CA VAL A 18 -3.21 38.22 12.48
C VAL A 18 -2.17 38.31 13.60
N ASP A 19 -2.60 38.77 14.78
CA ASP A 19 -1.81 38.74 16.01
C ASP A 19 -1.98 37.38 16.71
N TYR A 20 -1.13 36.43 16.32
CA TYR A 20 -1.16 35.06 16.85
C TYR A 20 -0.78 34.96 18.34
N ASN A 21 -0.02 35.92 18.87
CA ASN A 21 0.30 35.95 20.30
C ASN A 21 -0.94 36.33 21.12
N LYS A 22 -1.68 37.35 20.66
CA LYS A 22 -2.97 37.72 21.25
C LYS A 22 -4.00 36.61 21.11
N LEU A 23 -4.03 35.92 19.97
CA LEU A 23 -4.88 34.76 19.73
C LEU A 23 -4.58 33.64 20.77
N LYS A 24 -3.31 33.25 20.91
CA LYS A 24 -2.85 32.25 21.89
C LYS A 24 -3.19 32.67 23.32
N ALA A 25 -2.91 33.91 23.71
CA ALA A 25 -3.21 34.46 25.03
C ALA A 25 -4.72 34.48 25.34
N SER A 26 -5.57 34.50 24.30
CA SER A 26 -7.03 34.45 24.41
C SER A 26 -7.58 33.01 24.51
N GLY A 27 -6.71 32.00 24.62
CA GLY A 27 -7.10 30.60 24.85
C GLY A 27 -7.36 29.78 23.59
N TYR A 28 -6.94 30.27 22.42
CA TYR A 28 -6.91 29.46 21.20
C TYR A 28 -5.62 28.63 21.15
N ASN A 29 -5.71 27.42 20.61
CA ASN A 29 -4.66 26.40 20.66
C ASN A 29 -4.11 26.04 19.29
N PHE A 30 -4.93 26.12 18.24
CA PHE A 30 -4.53 25.74 16.89
C PHE A 30 -5.02 26.71 15.80
N VAL A 31 -4.38 26.62 14.64
CA VAL A 31 -4.83 27.26 13.39
C VAL A 31 -4.72 26.28 12.21
N ILE A 32 -5.72 26.25 11.33
CA ILE A 32 -5.63 25.53 10.05
C ILE A 32 -5.49 26.58 8.93
N ILE A 33 -4.45 26.47 8.10
CA ILE A 33 -4.08 27.55 7.17
C ILE A 33 -4.32 27.12 5.73
N ARG A 34 -4.99 27.93 4.91
CA ARG A 34 -5.08 27.64 3.48
C ARG A 34 -3.70 27.65 2.86
N ALA A 35 -3.27 26.52 2.32
CA ALA A 35 -2.00 26.42 1.60
C ALA A 35 -2.13 26.87 0.15
N GLY A 36 -3.29 26.64 -0.46
CA GLY A 36 -3.57 27.02 -1.83
C GLY A 36 -4.87 26.41 -2.33
N VAL A 37 -5.08 26.53 -3.63
CA VAL A 37 -6.33 26.17 -4.30
C VAL A 37 -6.07 25.45 -5.62
N GLY A 38 -7.05 24.66 -6.10
CA GLY A 38 -7.02 24.13 -7.46
C GLY A 38 -5.89 23.10 -7.69
N ARG A 39 -5.28 23.08 -8.88
CA ARG A 39 -4.45 21.94 -9.32
C ARG A 39 -2.98 22.25 -9.59
N TYR A 40 -2.57 23.51 -9.41
CA TYR A 40 -1.20 23.94 -9.70
C TYR A 40 -0.55 24.51 -8.45
N ALA A 41 0.72 24.17 -8.20
CA ALA A 41 1.46 24.72 -7.06
C ALA A 41 1.64 26.25 -7.11
N SER A 42 1.51 26.86 -8.30
CA SER A 42 1.47 28.31 -8.48
C SER A 42 0.21 28.96 -7.89
N GLN A 43 -0.84 28.19 -7.59
CA GLN A 43 -2.06 28.64 -6.93
C GLN A 43 -1.95 28.54 -5.40
N LYS A 44 -0.73 28.73 -4.88
CA LYS A 44 -0.45 28.87 -3.45
C LYS A 44 -1.17 30.10 -2.90
N ASP A 45 -1.70 30.01 -1.68
CA ASP A 45 -2.30 31.16 -1.00
C ASP A 45 -1.20 32.17 -0.61
N ASP A 46 -1.44 33.46 -0.92
CA ASP A 46 -0.47 34.54 -0.75
C ASP A 46 -0.05 34.75 0.71
N GLU A 47 -0.92 34.43 1.69
CA GLU A 47 -0.61 34.62 3.11
C GLU A 47 -0.13 33.33 3.79
N PHE A 48 -0.08 32.20 3.08
CA PHE A 48 0.25 30.88 3.67
C PHE A 48 1.56 30.89 4.45
N GLU A 49 2.64 31.42 3.87
CA GLU A 49 3.97 31.43 4.50
C GLU A 49 4.01 32.35 5.73
N THR A 50 3.34 33.50 5.65
CA THR A 50 3.23 34.48 6.74
C THR A 50 2.47 33.86 7.92
N HIS A 51 1.30 33.27 7.65
CA HIS A 51 0.49 32.59 8.65
C HIS A 51 1.23 31.44 9.31
N TYR A 52 1.83 30.57 8.50
CA TYR A 52 2.56 29.41 9.01
C TYR A 52 3.70 29.84 9.95
N LYS A 53 4.53 30.78 9.50
CA LYS A 53 5.65 31.30 10.30
C LYS A 53 5.18 31.89 11.63
N ASN A 54 4.17 32.77 11.58
CA ASN A 54 3.75 33.52 12.75
C ASN A 54 2.95 32.66 13.75
N ALA A 55 2.15 31.72 13.27
CA ALA A 55 1.43 30.77 14.12
C ALA A 55 2.38 29.81 14.85
N LYS A 56 3.39 29.26 14.15
CA LYS A 56 4.42 28.42 14.80
C LYS A 56 5.21 29.23 15.82
N ALA A 57 5.57 30.47 15.52
CA ALA A 57 6.30 31.35 16.45
C ALA A 57 5.50 31.66 17.73
N ALA A 58 4.18 31.75 17.64
CA ALA A 58 3.28 31.92 18.79
C ALA A 58 3.01 30.62 19.57
N GLY A 59 3.57 29.48 19.15
CA GLY A 59 3.37 28.18 19.80
C GLY A 59 1.96 27.62 19.62
N LEU A 60 1.27 27.94 18.52
CA LEU A 60 0.01 27.30 18.13
C LEU A 60 0.29 25.98 17.41
N HIS A 61 -0.61 25.01 17.56
CA HIS A 61 -0.64 23.84 16.69
C HIS A 61 -1.12 24.27 15.30
N VAL A 62 -0.50 23.73 14.25
CA VAL A 62 -0.73 24.19 12.87
C VAL A 62 -1.15 23.04 11.98
N GLY A 63 -2.26 23.24 11.28
CA GLY A 63 -2.73 22.41 10.17
C GLY A 63 -2.70 23.21 8.88
N ALA A 64 -3.02 22.55 7.77
CA ALA A 64 -3.17 23.22 6.49
C ALA A 64 -4.36 22.64 5.72
N TYR A 65 -4.93 23.41 4.80
CA TYR A 65 -5.94 22.88 3.89
C TYR A 65 -5.70 23.31 2.44
N TRP A 66 -6.28 22.55 1.53
CA TRP A 66 -6.24 22.80 0.10
C TRP A 66 -7.65 22.88 -0.46
N TYR A 67 -8.05 24.06 -0.95
CA TYR A 67 -9.39 24.31 -1.48
C TYR A 67 -9.52 23.71 -2.88
N SER A 68 -10.47 22.80 -3.06
CA SER A 68 -10.67 22.11 -4.33
C SER A 68 -11.42 22.97 -5.34
N TYR A 69 -10.94 22.97 -6.58
CA TYR A 69 -11.74 23.38 -7.74
C TYR A 69 -12.01 22.19 -8.66
N ALA A 70 -11.85 20.96 -8.19
CA ALA A 70 -12.03 19.79 -9.00
C ALA A 70 -13.46 19.68 -9.52
N LEU A 71 -13.60 19.24 -10.78
CA LEU A 71 -14.88 19.04 -11.44
C LEU A 71 -15.73 20.31 -11.65
N THR A 72 -15.15 21.51 -11.47
CA THR A 72 -15.84 22.79 -11.68
C THR A 72 -15.69 23.34 -13.10
N ASP A 73 -14.63 22.94 -13.80
CA ASP A 73 -14.30 23.33 -15.16
C ASP A 73 -14.63 22.19 -16.13
N ASP A 74 -15.73 22.36 -16.86
CA ASP A 74 -16.25 21.37 -17.82
C ASP A 74 -15.37 21.24 -19.08
N THR A 75 -14.37 22.12 -19.28
CA THR A 75 -13.40 22.01 -20.38
C THR A 75 -12.20 21.12 -20.03
N CYS A 76 -12.04 20.79 -18.75
CA CYS A 76 -10.97 19.93 -18.28
C CYS A 76 -11.21 18.47 -18.68
N THR A 77 -10.20 17.85 -19.29
CA THR A 77 -10.23 16.44 -19.74
C THR A 77 -9.71 15.44 -18.71
N LEU A 78 -9.24 15.91 -17.55
CA LEU A 78 -8.78 15.02 -16.48
C LEU A 78 -9.93 14.18 -15.93
N SER A 79 -9.65 12.91 -15.66
CA SER A 79 -10.56 12.08 -14.86
C SER A 79 -10.67 12.66 -13.44
N THR A 80 -11.74 12.31 -12.71
CA THR A 80 -11.90 12.68 -11.29
C THR A 80 -10.67 12.32 -10.45
N SER A 81 -10.11 11.13 -10.64
CA SER A 81 -8.93 10.69 -9.91
C SER A 81 -7.67 11.45 -10.29
N ASP A 82 -7.49 11.79 -11.57
CA ASP A 82 -6.30 12.54 -12.01
C ASP A 82 -6.34 13.98 -11.53
N TRP A 83 -7.54 14.56 -11.46
CA TRP A 83 -7.72 15.87 -10.87
C TRP A 83 -7.38 15.87 -9.37
N ALA A 84 -7.95 14.94 -8.59
CA ALA A 84 -7.61 14.79 -7.17
C ALA A 84 -6.10 14.62 -6.93
N LYS A 85 -5.43 13.79 -7.76
CA LYS A 85 -3.96 13.61 -7.69
C LYS A 85 -3.22 14.90 -8.04
N ALA A 86 -3.69 15.69 -9.00
CA ALA A 86 -3.07 16.95 -9.37
C ALA A 86 -3.16 17.96 -8.21
N GLU A 87 -4.32 18.08 -7.56
CA GLU A 87 -4.49 18.94 -6.38
C GLU A 87 -3.62 18.45 -5.20
N ALA A 88 -3.58 17.14 -4.94
CA ALA A 88 -2.71 16.58 -3.90
C ALA A 88 -1.22 16.82 -4.17
N ASN A 89 -0.78 16.71 -5.43
CA ASN A 89 0.60 17.02 -5.83
C ASN A 89 0.94 18.50 -5.64
N ALA A 90 0.03 19.40 -6.03
CA ALA A 90 0.18 20.83 -5.81
C ALA A 90 0.28 21.15 -4.32
N PHE A 91 -0.62 20.57 -3.52
CA PHE A 91 -0.62 20.74 -2.07
C PHE A 91 0.69 20.27 -1.44
N LYS A 92 1.11 19.03 -1.72
CA LYS A 92 2.38 18.45 -1.26
C LYS A 92 3.58 19.33 -1.63
N THR A 93 3.57 19.92 -2.82
CA THR A 93 4.66 20.80 -3.29
C THR A 93 4.72 22.07 -2.45
N VAL A 94 3.58 22.69 -2.17
CA VAL A 94 3.49 23.93 -1.38
C VAL A 94 3.90 23.72 0.09
N ILE A 95 3.51 22.60 0.69
CA ILE A 95 3.75 22.33 2.10
C ILE A 95 5.08 21.62 2.38
N ALA A 96 5.88 21.34 1.34
CA ALA A 96 7.14 20.63 1.48
C ALA A 96 8.09 21.31 2.49
N GLY A 97 8.72 20.49 3.34
CA GLY A 97 9.69 20.96 4.35
C GLY A 97 9.07 21.62 5.59
N LYS A 98 7.74 21.59 5.74
CA LYS A 98 7.01 22.15 6.89
C LYS A 98 6.49 21.04 7.81
N GLN A 99 6.15 21.42 9.04
CA GLN A 99 5.66 20.53 10.10
C GLN A 99 4.26 20.94 10.56
N PHE A 100 3.31 20.01 10.50
CA PHE A 100 1.90 20.24 10.85
C PHE A 100 1.45 19.24 11.93
N ASP A 101 1.30 19.72 13.16
CA ASP A 101 0.81 18.93 14.30
C ASP A 101 -0.73 18.87 14.37
N MET A 102 -1.42 19.50 13.42
CA MET A 102 -2.81 19.21 13.08
C MET A 102 -2.89 18.55 11.69
N PRO A 103 -4.01 17.90 11.33
CA PRO A 103 -4.15 17.26 10.02
C PRO A 103 -4.03 18.25 8.86
N VAL A 104 -3.72 17.72 7.68
CA VAL A 104 -3.89 18.44 6.43
C VAL A 104 -5.25 18.08 5.81
N PHE A 105 -6.02 19.07 5.38
CA PHE A 105 -7.39 18.85 4.93
C PHE A 105 -7.58 19.09 3.44
N TYR A 106 -8.43 18.27 2.84
CA TYR A 106 -9.00 18.53 1.53
C TYR A 106 -10.34 19.20 1.69
N ASP A 107 -10.46 20.41 1.17
CA ASP A 107 -11.63 21.26 1.33
C ASP A 107 -12.55 21.14 0.10
N LEU A 108 -13.78 20.66 0.34
CA LEU A 108 -14.76 20.28 -0.68
C LEU A 108 -16.09 21.03 -0.47
N GLU A 109 -16.25 22.16 -1.16
CA GLU A 109 -17.42 23.04 -1.03
C GLU A 109 -18.13 23.38 -2.36
N GLU A 110 -17.51 23.02 -3.49
CA GLU A 110 -17.95 23.45 -4.81
C GLU A 110 -19.26 22.80 -5.25
N GLN A 111 -20.31 23.62 -5.41
CA GLN A 111 -21.64 23.15 -5.81
C GLN A 111 -21.65 22.45 -7.18
N LYS A 112 -20.82 22.92 -8.12
CA LYS A 112 -20.65 22.26 -9.43
C LYS A 112 -20.04 20.86 -9.30
N ALA A 113 -19.12 20.67 -8.36
CA ALA A 113 -18.56 19.36 -8.07
C ALA A 113 -19.64 18.45 -7.45
N PHE A 114 -20.43 18.98 -6.52
CA PHE A 114 -21.51 18.23 -5.86
C PHE A 114 -22.55 17.72 -6.86
N GLN A 115 -22.83 18.49 -7.91
CA GLN A 115 -23.73 18.09 -9.01
C GLN A 115 -23.22 16.89 -9.82
N LYS A 116 -21.93 16.52 -9.72
CA LYS A 116 -21.40 15.29 -10.34
C LYS A 116 -21.78 14.03 -9.57
N GLY A 117 -22.35 14.16 -8.36
CA GLY A 117 -22.95 13.08 -7.59
C GLY A 117 -21.98 12.33 -6.66
N ALA A 118 -22.56 11.48 -5.80
CA ALA A 118 -21.86 10.84 -4.69
C ALA A 118 -20.66 9.99 -5.10
N TYR A 119 -20.73 9.25 -6.20
CA TYR A 119 -19.60 8.45 -6.67
C TYR A 119 -18.39 9.32 -7.03
N ALA A 120 -18.61 10.44 -7.72
CA ALA A 120 -17.54 11.34 -8.12
C ALA A 120 -16.92 12.04 -6.90
N MET A 121 -17.76 12.50 -5.96
CA MET A 121 -17.30 13.17 -4.74
C MET A 121 -16.53 12.22 -3.81
N ASP A 122 -17.02 11.00 -3.58
CA ASP A 122 -16.33 9.98 -2.80
C ASP A 122 -14.99 9.57 -3.43
N LEU A 123 -14.97 9.37 -4.77
CA LEU A 123 -13.75 9.05 -5.52
C LEU A 123 -12.71 10.17 -5.42
N LEU A 124 -13.15 11.43 -5.52
CA LEU A 124 -12.31 12.61 -5.41
C LEU A 124 -11.66 12.67 -4.01
N ALA A 125 -12.48 12.59 -2.96
CA ALA A 125 -12.03 12.64 -1.58
C ALA A 125 -11.05 11.50 -1.24
N ARG A 126 -11.43 10.24 -1.51
CA ARG A 126 -10.58 9.08 -1.16
C ARG A 126 -9.27 9.06 -1.94
N THR A 127 -9.26 9.57 -3.16
CA THR A 127 -8.06 9.62 -4.01
C THR A 127 -7.09 10.68 -3.50
N PHE A 128 -7.58 11.89 -3.22
CA PHE A 128 -6.75 12.96 -2.64
C PHE A 128 -6.16 12.53 -1.30
N CYS A 129 -7.00 12.05 -0.38
CA CYS A 129 -6.53 11.68 0.96
C CYS A 129 -5.56 10.48 0.93
N SER A 130 -5.83 9.45 0.12
CA SER A 130 -4.87 8.34 -0.06
C SER A 130 -3.53 8.81 -0.63
N GLN A 131 -3.55 9.78 -1.54
CA GLN A 131 -2.33 10.34 -2.12
C GLN A 131 -1.52 11.12 -1.08
N MET A 132 -2.17 11.92 -0.23
CA MET A 132 -1.52 12.64 0.87
C MET A 132 -0.98 11.69 1.94
N GLU A 133 -1.70 10.61 2.27
CA GLU A 133 -1.19 9.54 3.15
C GLU A 133 0.07 8.90 2.57
N ALA A 134 0.10 8.62 1.27
CA ALA A 134 1.29 8.08 0.59
C ALA A 134 2.48 9.05 0.62
N TYR A 135 2.24 10.35 0.74
CA TYR A 135 3.29 11.37 0.97
C TYR A 135 3.69 11.54 2.43
N GLY A 136 3.14 10.72 3.34
CA GLY A 136 3.44 10.78 4.77
C GLY A 136 2.64 11.80 5.56
N TYR A 137 1.48 12.23 5.04
CA TYR A 137 0.60 13.16 5.74
C TYR A 137 -0.64 12.47 6.31
N TRP A 138 -0.97 12.76 7.57
CA TRP A 138 -2.28 12.58 8.15
C TRP A 138 -3.27 13.53 7.46
N CYS A 139 -4.12 12.95 6.60
CA CYS A 139 -5.06 13.70 5.80
C CYS A 139 -6.50 13.56 6.31
N GLY A 140 -7.27 14.64 6.15
CA GLY A 140 -8.70 14.69 6.43
C GLY A 140 -9.48 15.36 5.31
N ILE A 141 -10.80 15.36 5.46
CA ILE A 141 -11.76 16.01 4.56
C ILE A 141 -12.48 17.10 5.36
N TYR A 142 -12.60 18.28 4.76
CA TYR A 142 -13.45 19.35 5.25
C TYR A 142 -14.70 19.48 4.38
N GLY A 143 -15.83 19.73 5.03
CA GLY A 143 -17.05 20.12 4.36
C GLY A 143 -18.30 20.04 5.25
N GLY A 144 -19.43 20.43 4.68
CA GLY A 144 -20.70 20.49 5.40
C GLY A 144 -21.39 19.14 5.63
N GLN A 145 -22.44 19.14 6.46
CA GLN A 145 -23.27 17.95 6.73
C GLN A 145 -23.73 17.24 5.44
N TYR A 146 -24.16 17.99 4.42
CA TYR A 146 -24.68 17.39 3.18
C TYR A 146 -23.62 16.55 2.46
N LEU A 147 -22.37 17.04 2.39
CA LEU A 147 -21.24 16.30 1.83
C LEU A 147 -21.06 14.97 2.60
N ALA A 148 -21.01 15.06 3.93
CA ALA A 148 -20.76 13.91 4.81
C ALA A 148 -21.85 12.82 4.73
N GLU A 149 -23.12 13.22 4.61
CA GLU A 149 -24.25 12.28 4.66
C GLU A 149 -24.67 11.75 3.29
N ASN A 150 -24.47 12.52 2.21
CA ASN A 150 -25.08 12.23 0.91
C ASN A 150 -24.09 12.05 -0.23
N LEU A 151 -22.87 12.58 -0.10
CA LEU A 151 -21.90 12.60 -1.20
C LEU A 151 -20.62 11.80 -0.90
N LEU A 152 -20.39 11.42 0.34
CA LEU A 152 -19.29 10.55 0.75
C LEU A 152 -19.84 9.23 1.28
N SER A 153 -19.13 8.13 0.99
CA SER A 153 -19.43 6.85 1.62
C SER A 153 -19.05 6.89 3.09
N GLN A 154 -19.77 6.12 3.91
CA GLN A 154 -19.46 6.03 5.34
C GLN A 154 -18.06 5.43 5.59
N ASN A 155 -17.55 4.61 4.66
CA ASN A 155 -16.17 4.11 4.69
C ASN A 155 -15.16 5.25 4.55
N THR A 156 -15.38 6.18 3.61
CA THR A 156 -14.50 7.35 3.41
C THR A 156 -14.54 8.27 4.63
N VAL A 157 -15.74 8.59 5.13
CA VAL A 157 -15.92 9.46 6.30
C VAL A 157 -15.30 8.86 7.56
N ASN A 158 -15.41 7.54 7.76
CA ASN A 158 -14.86 6.89 8.95
C ASN A 158 -13.36 6.60 8.84
N ARG A 159 -12.81 6.50 7.63
CA ARG A 159 -11.38 6.23 7.40
C ARG A 159 -10.52 7.47 7.64
N TYR A 160 -10.97 8.62 7.17
CA TYR A 160 -10.22 9.87 7.25
C TYR A 160 -10.71 10.76 8.39
N SER A 161 -9.86 11.71 8.81
CA SER A 161 -10.31 12.77 9.71
C SER A 161 -11.38 13.62 9.03
N PHE A 162 -12.52 13.85 9.70
CA PHE A 162 -13.54 14.76 9.18
C PHE A 162 -13.53 16.08 9.98
N TRP A 163 -13.48 17.19 9.25
CA TRP A 163 -13.63 18.56 9.75
C TRP A 163 -15.00 19.07 9.26
N LEU A 164 -15.97 19.04 10.17
CA LEU A 164 -17.36 19.35 9.88
C LEU A 164 -17.59 20.86 9.86
N ALA A 165 -18.16 21.39 8.78
CA ALA A 165 -18.76 22.72 8.76
C ALA A 165 -20.26 22.64 9.12
N GLN A 166 -20.65 23.22 10.26
CA GLN A 166 -22.06 23.37 10.60
C GLN A 166 -22.30 24.50 11.61
N TYR A 167 -22.80 25.65 11.14
CA TYR A 167 -22.99 26.84 11.98
C TYR A 167 -24.29 26.75 12.78
N VAL A 168 -24.25 25.98 13.87
CA VAL A 168 -25.39 25.76 14.77
C VAL A 168 -24.91 25.71 16.23
N LYS A 169 -25.84 25.84 17.19
CA LYS A 169 -25.49 25.63 18.61
C LYS A 169 -25.40 24.15 18.97
N ASN A 170 -26.14 23.30 18.26
CA ASN A 170 -26.19 21.85 18.49
C ASN A 170 -26.06 21.12 17.13
N PRO A 171 -24.95 20.43 16.87
CA PRO A 171 -24.74 19.71 15.61
C PRO A 171 -25.85 18.71 15.30
N MET A 172 -26.38 18.77 14.08
CA MET A 172 -27.37 17.82 13.58
C MET A 172 -26.67 16.56 13.06
N TYR A 173 -25.50 16.71 12.45
CA TYR A 173 -24.69 15.59 11.99
C TYR A 173 -24.35 14.65 13.16
N LYS A 174 -24.58 13.35 12.97
CA LYS A 174 -24.36 12.31 14.00
C LYS A 174 -23.18 11.39 13.71
N GLY A 175 -22.51 11.56 12.57
CA GLY A 175 -21.33 10.79 12.22
C GLY A 175 -20.07 11.27 12.95
N ASN A 176 -18.95 10.63 12.64
CA ASN A 176 -17.67 10.93 13.26
C ASN A 176 -17.06 12.21 12.68
N TYR A 177 -16.58 13.10 13.55
CA TYR A 177 -15.79 14.27 13.16
C TYR A 177 -14.79 14.60 14.27
N GLY A 178 -13.59 15.02 13.89
CA GLY A 178 -12.55 15.39 14.84
C GLY A 178 -12.47 16.89 15.09
N ILE A 179 -12.92 17.69 14.13
CA ILE A 179 -12.99 19.16 14.21
C ILE A 179 -14.38 19.61 13.76
N TRP A 180 -14.91 20.64 14.41
CA TRP A 180 -16.17 21.27 14.05
C TRP A 180 -15.97 22.78 13.89
N GLN A 181 -16.12 23.27 12.67
CA GLN A 181 -16.27 24.69 12.37
C GLN A 181 -17.71 25.09 12.67
N TYR A 182 -17.87 25.85 13.76
CA TYR A 182 -19.17 26.04 14.41
C TYR A 182 -19.72 27.46 14.28
N ASN A 183 -18.89 28.41 13.85
CA ASN A 183 -19.22 29.83 13.80
C ASN A 183 -18.24 30.60 12.92
N VAL A 184 -18.72 31.69 12.32
CA VAL A 184 -17.88 32.73 11.69
C VAL A 184 -18.03 34.02 12.49
N ALA A 185 -17.02 34.37 13.29
CA ALA A 185 -17.06 35.59 14.07
C ALA A 185 -17.18 36.83 13.16
N GLY A 186 -17.98 37.80 13.56
CA GLY A 186 -18.22 39.03 12.79
C GLY A 186 -19.08 38.85 11.53
N ALA A 187 -19.53 37.63 11.22
CA ALA A 187 -20.48 37.39 10.15
C ALA A 187 -21.92 37.70 10.59
N ASP A 188 -22.84 37.67 9.62
CA ASP A 188 -24.27 37.79 9.87
C ASP A 188 -24.81 36.61 10.71
N PRO A 189 -26.01 36.73 11.32
CA PRO A 189 -26.52 35.70 12.23
C PRO A 189 -26.69 34.30 11.65
N SER A 190 -26.76 34.13 10.32
CA SER A 190 -26.85 32.80 9.69
C SER A 190 -25.54 32.01 9.80
N ASN A 191 -24.40 32.71 9.76
CA ASN A 191 -23.06 32.13 9.90
C ASN A 191 -22.46 32.38 11.28
N ASN A 192 -23.07 33.28 12.08
CA ASN A 192 -22.65 33.65 13.43
C ASN A 192 -23.74 33.36 14.49
N PRO A 193 -24.24 32.13 14.64
CA PRO A 193 -25.29 31.81 15.61
C PRO A 193 -24.86 32.01 17.08
N TRP A 194 -23.57 32.20 17.32
CA TRP A 194 -22.99 32.49 18.63
C TRP A 194 -22.85 33.99 18.93
N GLY A 195 -23.11 34.86 17.94
CA GLY A 195 -23.06 36.31 18.10
C GLY A 195 -21.68 36.83 18.49
N VAL A 196 -20.61 36.12 18.10
CA VAL A 196 -19.23 36.51 18.41
C VAL A 196 -18.84 37.66 17.48
N PRO A 197 -18.54 38.87 17.97
CA PRO A 197 -18.31 40.02 17.10
C PRO A 197 -16.97 39.96 16.36
N ASN A 198 -15.94 39.36 16.98
CA ASN A 198 -14.63 39.15 16.36
C ASN A 198 -13.82 38.08 17.12
N VAL A 199 -12.84 37.48 16.46
CA VAL A 199 -11.79 36.70 17.11
C VAL A 199 -10.68 37.63 17.61
N PRO A 200 -10.18 37.49 18.86
CA PRO A 200 -9.06 38.30 19.34
C PRO A 200 -7.80 38.15 18.47
N GLY A 201 -7.28 39.28 17.97
CA GLY A 201 -6.07 39.30 17.14
C GLY A 201 -6.33 39.13 15.65
N VAL A 202 -7.57 38.86 15.23
CA VAL A 202 -7.96 38.78 13.81
C VAL A 202 -8.77 40.01 13.44
N ASN A 203 -8.47 40.60 12.28
CA ASN A 203 -9.24 41.71 11.72
C ASN A 203 -10.34 41.16 10.81
N GLY A 204 -11.58 41.62 11.01
CA GLY A 204 -12.72 41.20 10.20
C GLY A 204 -13.28 39.83 10.58
N GLN A 205 -13.89 39.16 9.60
CA GLN A 205 -14.52 37.86 9.81
C GLN A 205 -13.49 36.74 9.96
N CYS A 206 -13.79 35.78 10.82
CA CYS A 206 -12.91 34.64 11.07
C CYS A 206 -13.71 33.41 11.49
N ASP A 207 -13.42 32.29 10.84
CA ASP A 207 -13.98 31.00 11.18
C ASP A 207 -13.46 30.52 12.55
N MET A 208 -14.30 29.78 13.26
CA MET A 208 -14.04 29.31 14.62
C MET A 208 -14.28 27.81 14.72
N ASP A 209 -13.30 27.12 15.32
CA ASP A 209 -13.27 25.66 15.39
C ASP A 209 -13.15 25.12 16.81
N ASN A 210 -13.83 24.00 17.03
CA ASN A 210 -13.62 23.14 18.20
C ASN A 210 -13.03 21.81 17.74
N CYS A 211 -11.91 21.42 18.33
CA CYS A 211 -11.28 20.12 18.10
C CYS A 211 -11.55 19.17 19.27
N TYR A 212 -11.88 17.93 18.93
CA TYR A 212 -12.26 16.85 19.85
C TYR A 212 -11.25 15.71 19.88
N VAL A 213 -10.19 15.80 19.07
CA VAL A 213 -9.17 14.77 18.93
C VAL A 213 -7.81 15.39 19.23
N ASP A 214 -7.00 14.71 20.04
CA ASP A 214 -5.60 15.09 20.25
C ASP A 214 -4.75 14.69 19.04
N TYR A 215 -4.89 15.45 17.96
CA TYR A 215 -4.10 15.29 16.75
C TYR A 215 -2.61 15.52 16.95
N PRO A 216 -2.16 16.56 17.70
CA PRO A 216 -0.74 16.79 17.93
C PRO A 216 -0.02 15.56 18.46
N THR A 217 -0.55 14.94 19.52
CA THR A 217 0.05 13.73 20.09
C THR A 217 0.08 12.59 19.08
N GLN A 218 -1.02 12.35 18.35
CA GLN A 218 -1.12 11.24 17.42
C GLN A 218 -0.23 11.40 16.17
N ILE A 219 -0.22 12.58 15.57
CA ILE A 219 0.54 12.87 14.35
C ILE A 219 2.04 12.82 14.64
N ILE A 220 2.49 13.44 15.75
CA ILE A 220 3.89 13.43 16.15
C ILE A 220 4.35 12.01 16.49
N ALA A 221 3.56 11.24 17.25
CA ALA A 221 3.91 9.86 17.60
C ALA A 221 4.06 8.95 16.37
N LYS A 222 3.29 9.22 15.30
CA LYS A 222 3.39 8.46 14.05
C LYS A 222 4.50 8.95 13.11
N GLY A 223 5.12 10.10 13.39
CA GLY A 223 6.11 10.69 12.48
C GLY A 223 5.51 11.07 11.12
N LEU A 224 4.30 11.63 11.13
CA LEU A 224 3.62 12.11 9.93
C LEU A 224 3.72 13.64 9.83
N ASN A 225 3.26 14.22 8.71
CA ASN A 225 3.15 15.67 8.52
C ASN A 225 4.48 16.43 8.65
N GLY A 226 5.57 15.88 8.13
CA GLY A 226 6.90 16.49 8.20
C GLY A 226 7.61 16.33 9.55
N TYR A 227 6.98 15.67 10.52
CA TYR A 227 7.69 15.18 11.70
C TYR A 227 8.43 13.90 11.35
N SER A 228 9.70 13.80 11.75
CA SER A 228 10.36 12.51 11.80
C SER A 228 9.74 11.70 12.93
N LYS A 229 9.49 10.40 12.72
CA LYS A 229 9.14 9.50 13.82
C LYS A 229 10.16 9.70 14.95
N PRO A 230 9.76 10.04 16.19
CA PRO A 230 10.70 10.08 17.31
C PRO A 230 11.36 8.71 17.35
N THR A 231 12.69 8.64 17.11
CA THR A 231 13.41 7.38 17.05
C THR A 231 13.21 6.65 18.38
N PRO A 232 12.38 5.61 18.47
CA PRO A 232 12.46 4.72 19.59
C PRO A 232 13.77 3.97 19.43
N THR A 233 14.49 3.70 20.51
CA THR A 233 15.55 2.68 20.50
C THR A 233 14.98 1.45 19.78
N PRO A 234 15.65 0.95 18.73
CA PRO A 234 15.02 0.07 17.75
C PRO A 234 14.52 -1.18 18.46
N THR A 235 13.20 -1.32 18.54
CA THR A 235 12.59 -2.63 18.64
C THR A 235 12.23 -3.00 17.20
N PRO A 236 12.81 -4.05 16.62
CA PRO A 236 12.50 -4.44 15.26
C PRO A 236 10.99 -4.70 15.16
N THR A 237 10.34 -4.09 14.17
CA THR A 237 9.04 -4.60 13.70
C THR A 237 9.29 -6.07 13.35
N PRO A 238 8.60 -7.04 13.98
CA PRO A 238 8.84 -8.43 13.67
C PRO A 238 8.57 -8.64 12.19
N THR A 239 9.58 -9.05 11.45
CA THR A 239 9.44 -9.50 10.05
C THR A 239 8.29 -10.50 10.02
N PRO A 240 7.31 -10.36 9.10
CA PRO A 240 6.30 -11.38 8.87
C PRO A 240 6.97 -12.76 8.84
N LYS A 241 6.61 -13.64 9.78
CA LYS A 241 7.25 -14.95 9.90
C LYS A 241 6.90 -15.78 8.67
N VAL A 242 7.89 -16.08 7.85
CA VAL A 242 7.80 -17.10 6.80
C VAL A 242 8.55 -18.36 7.26
N PRO A 243 8.07 -19.57 6.93
CA PRO A 243 8.84 -20.78 7.17
C PRO A 243 10.17 -20.76 6.42
N ILE A 244 11.24 -21.23 7.07
CA ILE A 244 12.54 -21.44 6.42
C ILE A 244 12.46 -22.67 5.51
N LEU A 245 12.95 -22.54 4.28
CA LEU A 245 13.09 -23.63 3.34
C LEU A 245 14.20 -24.59 3.81
N LYS A 246 13.88 -25.88 3.86
CA LYS A 246 14.90 -26.92 4.05
C LYS A 246 15.79 -27.07 2.81
N VAL A 247 15.19 -26.91 1.64
CA VAL A 247 15.82 -27.06 0.33
C VAL A 247 15.47 -25.86 -0.55
N TYR A 248 16.47 -25.26 -1.18
CA TYR A 248 16.33 -24.23 -2.19
C TYR A 248 16.44 -24.86 -3.58
N ASN A 249 15.33 -24.82 -4.33
CA ASN A 249 15.25 -25.30 -5.69
C ASN A 249 15.50 -24.14 -6.67
N PRO A 250 16.62 -24.11 -7.40
CA PRO A 250 16.93 -23.05 -8.33
C PRO A 250 15.98 -23.05 -9.53
N ARG A 251 15.58 -21.86 -9.98
CA ARG A 251 14.81 -21.73 -11.22
C ARG A 251 15.76 -21.68 -12.41
N THR A 252 15.90 -22.80 -13.08
CA THR A 252 16.73 -22.96 -14.30
C THR A 252 15.93 -22.87 -15.60
N VAL A 253 14.60 -22.94 -15.51
CA VAL A 253 13.68 -22.90 -16.65
C VAL A 253 12.53 -21.91 -16.40
N ILE A 254 11.89 -21.52 -17.51
CA ILE A 254 10.68 -20.69 -17.52
C ILE A 254 9.59 -21.28 -16.58
N PRO A 255 8.84 -20.46 -15.82
CA PRO A 255 7.69 -20.95 -15.06
C PRO A 255 6.65 -21.63 -15.95
N GLU A 256 5.97 -22.63 -15.42
CA GLU A 256 4.89 -23.32 -16.11
C GLU A 256 3.67 -22.41 -16.27
N SER A 257 2.96 -22.51 -17.39
CA SER A 257 1.68 -21.84 -17.63
C SER A 257 0.69 -22.11 -16.48
N GLY A 258 0.03 -21.06 -15.99
CA GLY A 258 -0.91 -21.14 -14.88
C GLY A 258 -0.26 -21.14 -13.49
N ASN A 259 1.05 -20.97 -13.38
CA ASN A 259 1.71 -20.78 -12.09
C ASN A 259 1.11 -19.57 -11.34
N LYS A 260 0.52 -19.85 -10.18
CA LYS A 260 -0.24 -18.88 -9.38
C LYS A 260 0.57 -17.68 -8.88
N TYR A 261 1.91 -17.77 -8.88
CA TYR A 261 2.77 -16.65 -8.49
C TYR A 261 3.01 -15.66 -9.64
N TYR A 262 2.75 -16.08 -10.89
CA TYR A 262 3.03 -15.32 -12.11
C TYR A 262 1.76 -14.91 -12.87
N ASN A 263 0.58 -15.12 -12.28
CA ASN A 263 -0.73 -14.85 -12.90
C ASN A 263 -1.26 -13.43 -12.63
N SER A 264 -0.67 -12.71 -11.67
CA SER A 264 -1.10 -11.37 -11.30
C SER A 264 -0.72 -10.39 -12.40
N THR A 265 -1.65 -9.58 -12.91
CA THR A 265 -1.27 -8.46 -13.77
C THR A 265 -0.56 -7.42 -12.92
N ALA A 266 0.75 -7.31 -13.03
CA ALA A 266 1.47 -6.21 -12.42
C ALA A 266 1.23 -4.95 -13.25
N ALA A 267 0.40 -4.04 -12.74
CA ALA A 267 0.44 -2.65 -13.18
C ALA A 267 1.71 -2.02 -12.59
N GLY A 268 2.82 -2.10 -13.33
CA GLY A 268 4.09 -1.47 -12.94
C GLY A 268 4.37 -0.24 -13.80
N GLY A 269 4.58 0.91 -13.16
CA GLY A 269 5.29 2.07 -13.73
C GLY A 269 4.55 2.95 -14.75
N TYR A 270 4.75 4.26 -14.63
CA TYR A 270 4.14 5.35 -15.40
C TYR A 270 4.31 5.22 -16.94
N ALA A 271 3.38 4.51 -17.59
CA ALA A 271 2.48 5.10 -18.58
C ALA A 271 1.34 4.09 -18.80
N VAL A 272 0.12 4.61 -18.96
CA VAL A 272 -0.96 3.80 -19.54
C VAL A 272 -0.50 3.41 -20.95
N GLY A 273 -0.05 2.15 -21.12
CA GLY A 273 0.32 1.60 -22.43
C GLY A 273 1.78 1.17 -22.65
N THR A 274 2.70 1.25 -21.67
CA THR A 274 4.12 0.82 -21.88
C THR A 274 4.45 -0.57 -21.35
N ILE A 275 3.56 -1.22 -20.59
CA ILE A 275 3.73 -2.62 -20.18
C ILE A 275 2.55 -3.43 -20.71
N LEU A 276 2.68 -3.83 -21.96
CA LEU A 276 1.94 -4.96 -22.49
C LEU A 276 2.76 -6.21 -22.14
N GLY A 277 2.39 -6.88 -21.05
CA GLY A 277 2.76 -8.27 -20.88
C GLY A 277 2.11 -9.04 -22.02
N ASN A 278 2.88 -9.45 -23.03
CA ASN A 278 2.44 -10.47 -23.99
C ASN A 278 3.10 -11.78 -23.58
N PRO A 279 2.56 -12.47 -22.58
CA PRO A 279 3.21 -13.68 -22.10
C PRO A 279 3.29 -14.65 -23.28
N LEU A 280 4.49 -15.15 -23.59
CA LEU A 280 4.67 -16.11 -24.68
C LEU A 280 3.79 -17.36 -24.49
N GLN A 281 3.34 -17.59 -23.25
CA GLN A 281 2.38 -18.62 -22.88
C GLN A 281 1.21 -17.99 -22.09
N PRO A 282 -0.05 -18.31 -22.44
CA PRO A 282 -1.21 -17.86 -21.67
C PRO A 282 -1.08 -18.14 -20.16
N GLY A 283 -1.43 -17.16 -19.32
CA GLY A 283 -1.41 -17.32 -17.85
C GLY A 283 -0.13 -16.87 -17.12
N LEU A 284 0.88 -16.33 -17.81
CA LEU A 284 2.15 -15.85 -17.23
C LEU A 284 2.35 -14.33 -17.36
N ASN A 285 1.43 -13.54 -16.83
CA ASN A 285 1.24 -12.11 -17.13
C ASN A 285 2.42 -11.17 -16.82
N VAL A 286 3.41 -11.61 -16.03
CA VAL A 286 4.52 -10.78 -15.51
C VAL A 286 5.91 -11.18 -16.02
N LEU A 287 5.98 -12.19 -16.89
CA LEU A 287 7.23 -12.80 -17.33
C LEU A 287 8.06 -11.91 -18.27
N ASN A 288 7.48 -10.90 -18.93
CA ASN A 288 8.20 -10.03 -19.85
C ASN A 288 8.74 -8.74 -19.19
N ASN A 289 8.96 -8.74 -17.87
CA ASN A 289 9.58 -7.63 -17.15
C ASN A 289 10.37 -8.15 -15.95
N CYS A 290 11.59 -7.68 -15.76
CA CYS A 290 12.46 -8.01 -14.63
C CYS A 290 11.75 -7.80 -13.27
N VAL A 291 11.03 -6.68 -13.10
CA VAL A 291 10.32 -6.34 -11.86
C VAL A 291 9.22 -7.35 -11.56
N GLY A 292 8.35 -7.60 -12.55
CA GLY A 292 7.25 -8.54 -12.41
C GLY A 292 7.75 -9.97 -12.16
N TYR A 293 8.77 -10.39 -12.90
CA TYR A 293 9.41 -11.70 -12.72
C TYR A 293 10.05 -11.85 -11.34
N ALA A 294 10.92 -10.91 -10.94
CA ALA A 294 11.67 -11.00 -9.68
C ALA A 294 10.75 -10.95 -8.47
N ALA A 295 9.74 -10.08 -8.46
CA ALA A 295 8.72 -10.07 -7.41
C ALA A 295 7.98 -11.42 -7.37
N SER A 296 7.58 -11.97 -8.51
CA SER A 296 6.86 -13.24 -8.56
C SER A 296 7.70 -14.43 -8.10
N ARG A 297 8.97 -14.50 -8.54
CA ARG A 297 9.92 -15.54 -8.09
C ARG A 297 10.24 -15.40 -6.61
N PHE A 298 10.42 -14.19 -6.09
CA PHE A 298 10.60 -13.97 -4.66
C PHE A 298 9.41 -14.51 -3.86
N ASN A 299 8.20 -14.26 -4.33
CA ASN A 299 6.95 -14.75 -3.72
C ASN A 299 6.76 -16.26 -3.87
N GLU A 300 7.19 -16.83 -4.98
CA GLU A 300 7.26 -18.28 -5.17
C GLU A 300 8.18 -18.92 -4.11
N ILE A 301 9.36 -18.35 -3.86
CA ILE A 301 10.33 -18.86 -2.87
C ILE A 301 9.75 -18.81 -1.44
N ILE A 302 9.07 -17.73 -1.05
CA ILE A 302 8.40 -17.65 0.27
C ILE A 302 7.02 -18.33 0.30
N ASN A 303 6.59 -18.92 -0.81
CA ASN A 303 5.29 -19.57 -1.01
C ASN A 303 4.10 -18.67 -0.63
N GLN A 304 4.10 -17.41 -1.07
CA GLN A 304 3.02 -16.45 -0.85
C GLN A 304 2.35 -16.08 -2.17
N GLY A 305 1.05 -16.34 -2.30
CA GLY A 305 0.27 -16.03 -3.53
C GLY A 305 0.01 -14.54 -3.77
N LYS A 306 0.63 -13.66 -2.98
CA LYS A 306 0.55 -12.20 -3.07
C LYS A 306 1.90 -11.59 -2.75
N TRP A 307 2.16 -10.39 -3.27
CA TRP A 307 3.41 -9.68 -3.07
C TRP A 307 3.55 -9.16 -1.64
N LEU A 308 3.94 -10.03 -0.71
CA LEU A 308 3.93 -9.74 0.73
C LEU A 308 4.95 -8.66 1.11
N PHE A 309 6.20 -8.81 0.64
CA PHE A 309 7.30 -7.93 1.00
C PHE A 309 7.65 -6.91 -0.09
N LEU A 310 7.55 -7.30 -1.36
CA LEU A 310 7.96 -6.49 -2.51
C LEU A 310 6.71 -5.94 -3.22
N GLN A 311 5.89 -5.18 -2.49
CA GLN A 311 4.57 -4.70 -2.92
C GLN A 311 4.64 -3.70 -4.07
N TYR A 312 4.42 -4.18 -5.30
CA TYR A 312 4.23 -3.37 -6.51
C TYR A 312 5.25 -2.24 -6.72
N PRO A 313 6.55 -2.54 -6.66
CA PRO A 313 7.57 -1.53 -6.94
C PRO A 313 7.39 -1.03 -8.39
N PRO A 314 7.29 0.29 -8.60
CA PRO A 314 7.10 0.83 -9.94
C PRO A 314 8.34 0.64 -10.83
N ASN A 315 9.55 0.59 -10.25
CA ASN A 315 10.82 0.29 -10.92
C ASN A 315 11.71 -0.68 -10.11
N ALA A 316 12.81 -1.11 -10.73
CA ALA A 316 13.81 -2.01 -10.13
C ALA A 316 14.40 -1.47 -8.83
N GLU A 317 14.81 -0.20 -8.80
CA GLU A 317 15.44 0.44 -7.65
C GLU A 317 14.52 0.58 -6.43
N ASP A 318 13.20 0.63 -6.64
CA ASP A 318 12.21 0.75 -5.56
C ASP A 318 12.13 -0.54 -4.73
N PHE A 319 12.64 -1.66 -5.23
CA PHE A 319 12.71 -2.92 -4.46
C PHE A 319 13.43 -2.74 -3.12
N ILE A 320 14.51 -1.93 -3.09
CA ILE A 320 15.31 -1.71 -1.88
C ILE A 320 14.48 -1.02 -0.80
N ASP A 321 13.72 0.00 -1.17
CA ASP A 321 12.94 0.79 -0.22
C ASP A 321 11.72 0.02 0.27
N HIS A 322 11.06 -0.73 -0.63
CA HIS A 322 9.97 -1.62 -0.25
C HIS A 322 10.46 -2.74 0.69
N ALA A 323 11.62 -3.34 0.41
CA ALA A 323 12.23 -4.35 1.26
C ALA A 323 12.57 -3.80 2.66
N LYS A 324 13.23 -2.64 2.74
CA LYS A 324 13.55 -1.96 4.01
C LYS A 324 12.30 -1.62 4.79
N ALA A 325 11.26 -1.11 4.13
CA ALA A 325 9.99 -0.79 4.77
C ALA A 325 9.30 -2.01 5.40
N GLN A 326 9.56 -3.21 4.87
CA GLN A 326 9.05 -4.48 5.39
C GLN A 326 10.04 -5.20 6.32
N GLY A 327 11.14 -4.55 6.69
CA GLY A 327 12.14 -5.09 7.61
C GLY A 327 12.98 -6.24 7.03
N LEU A 328 13.09 -6.32 5.70
CA LEU A 328 14.01 -7.26 5.06
C LEU A 328 15.45 -6.74 5.13
N GLU A 329 16.40 -7.68 5.27
CA GLU A 329 17.82 -7.38 5.28
C GLU A 329 18.32 -7.06 3.86
N ILE A 330 19.08 -5.96 3.74
CA ILE A 330 19.83 -5.62 2.54
C ILE A 330 21.30 -5.96 2.78
N SER A 331 21.82 -6.91 2.01
CA SER A 331 23.21 -7.35 2.08
C SER A 331 24.03 -6.83 0.90
N GLN A 332 25.33 -6.69 1.10
CA GLN A 332 26.30 -6.49 0.01
C GLN A 332 26.88 -7.83 -0.49
N THR A 333 26.56 -8.93 0.20
CA THR A 333 26.92 -10.30 -0.18
C THR A 333 25.68 -11.07 -0.66
N PRO A 334 25.83 -11.92 -1.69
CA PRO A 334 24.71 -12.71 -2.20
C PRO A 334 24.28 -13.79 -1.21
N SER A 335 22.99 -14.12 -1.26
CA SER A 335 22.40 -15.32 -0.65
C SER A 335 21.43 -15.97 -1.63
N LEU A 336 21.18 -17.27 -1.50
CA LEU A 336 20.23 -17.96 -2.38
C LEU A 336 18.84 -17.32 -2.26
N GLY A 337 18.14 -17.19 -3.39
CA GLY A 337 16.82 -16.57 -3.48
C GLY A 337 16.79 -15.05 -3.29
N SER A 338 17.94 -14.42 -3.01
CA SER A 338 17.99 -12.95 -2.85
C SER A 338 17.72 -12.23 -4.17
N VAL A 339 17.08 -11.06 -4.08
CA VAL A 339 16.93 -10.17 -5.23
C VAL A 339 18.18 -9.32 -5.33
N ILE A 340 18.91 -9.42 -6.44
CA ILE A 340 19.96 -8.47 -6.77
C ILE A 340 19.35 -7.25 -7.48
N VAL A 341 19.74 -6.04 -7.05
CA VAL A 341 19.14 -4.79 -7.53
C VAL A 341 20.19 -3.85 -8.12
N TRP A 342 19.89 -3.32 -9.31
CA TRP A 342 20.66 -2.28 -9.97
C TRP A 342 19.77 -1.09 -10.36
N ALA A 343 20.22 0.12 -10.07
CA ALA A 343 19.63 1.35 -10.60
C ALA A 343 20.31 1.77 -11.91
N LYS A 344 19.57 2.45 -12.78
CA LYS A 344 20.12 3.11 -13.97
C LYS A 344 19.93 4.62 -13.82
N GLY A 345 21.02 5.36 -13.61
CA GLY A 345 20.97 6.80 -13.34
C GLY A 345 20.75 7.16 -11.86
N LYS A 346 20.11 8.31 -11.59
CA LYS A 346 19.84 8.76 -10.20
C LYS A 346 18.62 8.02 -9.66
N THR A 347 18.72 7.47 -8.46
CA THR A 347 17.61 6.74 -7.81
C THR A 347 16.33 7.58 -7.82
N HIS A 348 15.22 6.96 -8.27
CA HIS A 348 13.85 7.53 -8.27
C HIS A 348 13.55 8.67 -9.27
N TYR A 349 14.23 8.75 -10.42
CA TYR A 349 13.92 9.71 -11.49
C TYR A 349 13.52 9.02 -12.82
N SER A 350 12.69 9.68 -13.64
CA SER A 350 11.91 9.05 -14.72
C SER A 350 12.44 9.25 -16.15
N SER A 351 13.68 9.69 -16.35
CA SER A 351 14.21 10.05 -17.68
C SER A 351 15.55 9.39 -18.07
N ASP A 352 16.15 8.58 -17.20
CA ASP A 352 17.48 7.98 -17.36
C ASP A 352 17.47 6.45 -17.64
N GLY A 353 16.29 5.83 -17.61
CA GLY A 353 16.03 4.46 -18.02
C GLY A 353 15.73 3.54 -16.83
N ALA A 354 14.94 2.48 -17.04
CA ALA A 354 14.60 1.54 -15.98
C ALA A 354 15.85 0.77 -15.49
N GLY A 355 16.02 0.66 -14.17
CA GLY A 355 17.00 -0.24 -13.55
C GLY A 355 16.74 -1.72 -13.87
N HIS A 356 17.48 -2.63 -13.21
CA HIS A 356 17.32 -4.08 -13.40
C HIS A 356 17.27 -4.82 -12.07
N VAL A 357 16.51 -5.91 -12.03
CA VAL A 357 16.45 -6.84 -10.89
C VAL A 357 16.50 -8.28 -11.37
N ALA A 358 17.11 -9.15 -10.57
CA ALA A 358 17.21 -10.57 -10.84
C ALA A 358 17.21 -11.38 -9.53
N ILE A 359 17.04 -12.71 -9.62
CA ILE A 359 17.06 -13.60 -8.46
C ILE A 359 18.34 -14.43 -8.47
N VAL A 360 19.04 -14.49 -7.33
CA VAL A 360 20.21 -15.34 -7.15
C VAL A 360 19.77 -16.79 -7.00
N GLU A 361 20.00 -17.61 -8.02
CA GLU A 361 19.62 -19.03 -8.03
C GLU A 361 20.76 -19.95 -7.59
N LYS A 362 22.02 -19.55 -7.77
CA LYS A 362 23.20 -20.33 -7.37
C LYS A 362 24.33 -19.41 -6.92
N ILE A 363 25.13 -19.87 -5.97
CA ILE A 363 26.36 -19.20 -5.54
C ILE A 363 27.51 -20.21 -5.62
N GLU A 364 28.60 -19.81 -6.27
CA GLU A 364 29.86 -20.53 -6.26
C GLU A 364 30.81 -19.85 -5.29
N TYR A 365 31.48 -20.65 -4.46
CA TYR A 365 32.40 -20.18 -3.43
C TYR A 365 33.85 -20.58 -3.75
N ASP A 366 34.81 -19.77 -3.32
CA ASP A 366 36.22 -20.17 -3.31
C ASP A 366 36.52 -21.16 -2.16
N GLY A 367 37.77 -21.61 -2.07
CA GLY A 367 38.23 -22.51 -1.00
C GLY A 367 38.19 -21.91 0.41
N ASN A 368 37.97 -20.59 0.54
CA ASN A 368 37.77 -19.89 1.81
C ASN A 368 36.29 -19.58 2.07
N HIS A 369 35.39 -20.15 1.28
CA HIS A 369 33.94 -19.93 1.37
C HIS A 369 33.50 -18.48 1.09
N ASN A 370 34.25 -17.72 0.28
CA ASN A 370 33.81 -16.42 -0.22
C ASN A 370 33.03 -16.59 -1.54
N PRO A 371 31.90 -15.91 -1.74
CA PRO A 371 31.16 -15.97 -2.99
C PRO A 371 31.98 -15.34 -4.13
N VAL A 372 32.33 -16.15 -5.12
CA VAL A 372 33.13 -15.71 -6.28
C VAL A 372 32.30 -15.53 -7.55
N LYS A 373 31.22 -16.30 -7.68
CA LYS A 373 30.26 -16.18 -8.79
C LYS A 373 28.85 -16.45 -8.30
N ILE A 374 27.89 -15.88 -9.01
CA ILE A 374 26.47 -16.19 -8.85
C ILE A 374 25.86 -16.54 -10.20
N VAL A 375 24.83 -17.40 -10.18
CA VAL A 375 23.93 -17.58 -11.31
C VAL A 375 22.61 -16.93 -10.96
N THR A 376 22.13 -16.06 -11.84
CA THR A 376 20.86 -15.35 -11.67
C THR A 376 19.83 -15.80 -12.69
N SER A 377 18.57 -15.90 -12.27
CA SER A 377 17.42 -16.01 -13.17
C SER A 377 16.85 -14.62 -13.45
N GLU A 378 16.59 -14.33 -14.72
CA GLU A 378 16.33 -12.98 -15.20
C GLU A 378 15.22 -12.93 -16.24
N SER A 379 14.67 -11.73 -16.41
CA SER A 379 13.65 -11.41 -17.39
C SER A 379 13.81 -9.96 -17.85
N GLY A 380 13.28 -9.59 -19.00
CA GLY A 380 13.40 -8.25 -19.55
C GLY A 380 12.30 -7.92 -20.56
N TYR A 381 11.92 -6.64 -20.58
CA TYR A 381 10.92 -6.13 -21.51
C TYR A 381 11.50 -5.99 -22.92
N GLY A 382 10.76 -6.47 -23.92
CA GLY A 382 11.17 -6.42 -25.32
C GLY A 382 12.30 -7.39 -25.70
N CYS A 383 12.72 -8.28 -24.80
CA CYS A 383 13.73 -9.29 -25.08
C CYS A 383 13.15 -10.44 -25.92
N THR A 384 13.92 -10.95 -26.89
CA THR A 384 13.54 -12.11 -27.71
C THR A 384 13.32 -13.38 -26.86
N ASN A 385 14.10 -13.53 -25.79
CA ASN A 385 13.93 -14.55 -24.78
C ASN A 385 13.54 -13.86 -23.47
N PRO A 386 12.29 -13.99 -22.98
CA PRO A 386 11.81 -13.26 -21.81
C PRO A 386 12.32 -13.86 -20.49
N PHE A 387 13.01 -15.00 -20.55
CA PHE A 387 13.68 -15.64 -19.43
C PHE A 387 15.08 -16.10 -19.87
N TRP A 388 16.09 -15.84 -19.04
CA TRP A 388 17.43 -16.37 -19.23
C TRP A 388 18.16 -16.53 -17.89
N LEU A 389 19.25 -17.31 -17.93
CA LEU A 389 20.20 -17.40 -16.83
C LEU A 389 21.43 -16.55 -17.15
N SER A 390 22.01 -15.92 -16.13
CA SER A 390 23.27 -15.17 -16.26
C SER A 390 24.26 -15.60 -15.20
N THR A 391 25.51 -15.83 -15.60
CA THR A 391 26.63 -16.00 -14.65
C THR A 391 27.25 -14.63 -14.40
N ARG A 392 27.34 -14.23 -13.13
CA ARG A 392 27.82 -12.90 -12.72
C ARG A 392 28.98 -13.03 -11.74
N THR A 393 29.94 -12.12 -11.84
CA THR A 393 31.09 -12.03 -10.93
C THR A 393 31.16 -10.62 -10.36
N ASN A 394 31.70 -10.46 -9.15
CA ASN A 394 31.82 -9.14 -8.51
C ASN A 394 33.13 -8.41 -8.83
N ALA A 395 33.81 -8.78 -9.93
CA ALA A 395 35.12 -8.22 -10.27
C ALA A 395 35.04 -6.70 -10.57
N ASP A 396 33.91 -6.24 -11.11
CA ASP A 396 33.61 -4.84 -11.43
C ASP A 396 32.93 -4.08 -10.28
N LYS A 397 32.76 -4.73 -9.11
CA LYS A 397 31.95 -4.23 -7.98
C LYS A 397 30.48 -3.94 -8.33
N ASN A 398 30.01 -4.49 -9.46
CA ASN A 398 28.68 -4.22 -10.02
C ASN A 398 27.98 -5.50 -10.50
N TRP A 399 28.53 -6.67 -10.18
CA TRP A 399 27.97 -7.97 -10.54
C TRP A 399 27.65 -8.10 -12.05
N GLY A 400 28.48 -7.50 -12.90
CA GLY A 400 28.40 -7.65 -14.35
C GLY A 400 27.21 -6.96 -15.04
N ALA A 401 26.53 -6.01 -14.41
CA ALA A 401 25.41 -5.28 -15.04
C ALA A 401 25.86 -4.25 -16.11
N GLY A 402 27.17 -3.96 -16.22
CA GLY A 402 27.70 -2.95 -17.12
C GLY A 402 27.74 -1.55 -16.49
N SER A 403 28.55 -0.66 -17.05
CA SER A 403 28.90 0.65 -16.43
C SER A 403 27.76 1.66 -16.33
N SER A 404 26.65 1.43 -17.04
CA SER A 404 25.45 2.29 -16.98
C SER A 404 24.55 2.00 -15.79
N TYR A 405 24.83 0.93 -15.03
CA TYR A 405 24.09 0.53 -13.86
C TYR A 405 24.89 0.73 -12.57
N THR A 406 24.18 1.02 -11.48
CA THR A 406 24.74 1.09 -10.12
C THR A 406 24.14 -0.02 -9.28
N PHE A 407 24.97 -0.93 -8.79
CA PHE A 407 24.58 -1.98 -7.84
C PHE A 407 24.16 -1.37 -6.50
N LEU A 408 22.97 -1.74 -6.02
CA LEU A 408 22.41 -1.23 -4.78
C LEU A 408 22.50 -2.23 -3.62
N GLY A 409 22.46 -3.53 -3.91
CA GLY A 409 22.51 -4.58 -2.91
C GLY A 409 21.72 -5.84 -3.27
N PHE A 410 21.74 -6.78 -2.34
CA PHE A 410 20.94 -8.00 -2.33
C PHE A 410 19.86 -7.88 -1.27
N ILE A 411 18.59 -8.01 -1.66
CA ILE A 411 17.48 -8.16 -0.72
C ILE A 411 17.43 -9.63 -0.32
N LYS A 412 17.74 -9.93 0.94
CA LYS A 412 17.69 -11.32 1.42
C LYS A 412 16.26 -11.85 1.39
N ASN A 413 16.13 -13.11 0.97
CA ASN A 413 14.86 -13.80 1.01
C ASN A 413 14.65 -14.38 2.43
N PRO A 414 13.58 -14.00 3.14
CA PRO A 414 13.40 -14.42 4.53
C PRO A 414 13.08 -15.91 4.69
N ALA A 415 12.80 -16.64 3.60
CA ALA A 415 12.61 -18.08 3.63
C ALA A 415 13.92 -18.86 3.39
N VAL A 416 15.07 -18.20 3.27
CA VAL A 416 16.37 -18.83 2.99
C VAL A 416 17.40 -18.39 4.01
N ASP A 417 18.04 -19.35 4.68
CA ASP A 417 19.11 -19.11 5.64
C ASP A 417 20.28 -20.11 5.45
N GLU A 418 21.27 -20.09 6.36
CA GLU A 418 22.43 -20.99 6.30
C GLU A 418 22.08 -22.49 6.42
N THR A 419 20.88 -22.85 6.89
CA THR A 419 20.43 -24.23 7.01
C THR A 419 19.77 -24.74 5.73
N THR A 420 19.36 -23.84 4.84
CA THR A 420 18.76 -24.17 3.55
C THR A 420 19.78 -24.84 2.63
N LYS A 421 19.52 -26.08 2.24
CA LYS A 421 20.38 -26.83 1.32
C LYS A 421 20.08 -26.44 -0.13
N TYR A 422 21.12 -26.24 -0.92
CA TYR A 422 20.98 -26.13 -2.37
C TYR A 422 20.83 -27.52 -2.99
N GLU A 423 19.76 -27.76 -3.72
CA GLU A 423 19.60 -28.97 -4.54
C GLU A 423 19.30 -28.57 -5.98
N GLU A 424 20.15 -29.03 -6.89
CA GLU A 424 19.91 -28.85 -8.31
C GLU A 424 18.94 -29.95 -8.76
N VAL A 425 17.69 -29.57 -9.06
CA VAL A 425 16.71 -30.50 -9.62
C VAL A 425 17.24 -30.99 -10.96
N LYS A 426 17.69 -32.25 -11.00
CA LYS A 426 17.97 -32.93 -12.26
C LYS A 426 16.63 -33.17 -12.94
N PRO A 427 16.47 -32.86 -14.25
CA PRO A 427 15.18 -32.88 -14.92
C PRO A 427 14.38 -34.20 -14.87
N ASP A 428 14.97 -35.31 -14.41
CA ASP A 428 14.45 -36.67 -14.63
C ASP A 428 14.37 -37.57 -13.37
N GLU A 429 14.53 -37.08 -12.14
CA GLU A 429 14.32 -37.91 -10.93
C GLU A 429 12.97 -37.56 -10.24
N PRO A 430 12.09 -38.54 -9.96
CA PRO A 430 10.84 -38.30 -9.24
C PRO A 430 11.10 -37.96 -7.76
N ASP A 431 10.32 -37.01 -7.24
CA ASP A 431 10.42 -36.42 -5.90
C ASP A 431 10.09 -37.43 -4.77
N ASP A 432 11.00 -37.59 -3.81
CA ASP A 432 10.89 -38.48 -2.67
C ASP A 432 9.97 -37.96 -1.54
N ASN A 433 9.32 -36.80 -1.68
CA ASN A 433 8.42 -36.22 -0.65
C ASN A 433 6.91 -36.37 -0.95
N VAL A 434 6.48 -37.43 -1.64
CA VAL A 434 5.05 -37.68 -1.88
C VAL A 434 4.38 -38.26 -0.62
N LEU A 435 3.39 -37.53 -0.08
CA LEU A 435 2.44 -38.05 0.89
C LEU A 435 1.64 -39.23 0.29
N VAL A 436 1.87 -40.44 0.79
CA VAL A 436 1.19 -41.66 0.30
C VAL A 436 -0.16 -41.83 1.01
N ASN A 437 -1.25 -41.55 0.29
CA ASN A 437 -2.60 -41.80 0.78
C ASN A 437 -2.88 -43.33 0.78
N PRO A 438 -3.28 -43.94 1.92
CA PRO A 438 -3.53 -45.38 2.01
C PRO A 438 -4.82 -45.84 1.31
N TYR A 439 -5.68 -44.91 0.92
CA TYR A 439 -6.91 -45.20 0.17
C TYR A 439 -6.65 -45.04 -1.34
N LYS A 440 -7.39 -45.80 -2.16
CA LYS A 440 -7.28 -45.71 -3.61
C LYS A 440 -7.93 -44.42 -4.10
N GLU A 441 -7.31 -43.75 -5.07
CA GLU A 441 -7.91 -42.55 -5.69
C GLU A 441 -9.29 -42.86 -6.30
N PRO A 442 -10.32 -42.05 -5.99
CA PRO A 442 -11.67 -42.22 -6.52
C PRO A 442 -11.71 -42.09 -8.04
N THR A 443 -12.24 -43.11 -8.70
CA THR A 443 -12.53 -43.05 -10.15
C THR A 443 -13.79 -42.25 -10.47
N LYS A 444 -14.56 -41.86 -9.44
CA LYS A 444 -15.80 -41.09 -9.54
C LYS A 444 -15.68 -39.76 -8.78
N ILE A 445 -16.65 -38.88 -8.99
CA ILE A 445 -16.77 -37.63 -8.23
C ILE A 445 -17.23 -37.96 -6.80
N VAL A 446 -16.59 -37.34 -5.80
CA VAL A 446 -16.97 -37.46 -4.39
C VAL A 446 -17.69 -36.18 -3.95
N LYS A 447 -18.89 -36.32 -3.38
CA LYS A 447 -19.76 -35.20 -2.96
C LYS A 447 -20.73 -35.65 -1.86
N GLU A 448 -21.61 -34.76 -1.41
CA GLU A 448 -22.69 -35.11 -0.47
C GLU A 448 -23.49 -36.32 -0.96
N GLY A 449 -23.68 -37.31 -0.06
CA GLY A 449 -24.25 -38.61 -0.37
C GLY A 449 -23.25 -39.69 -0.80
N SER A 450 -21.98 -39.35 -1.05
CA SER A 450 -20.91 -40.35 -1.21
C SER A 450 -20.54 -41.00 0.12
N SER A 451 -20.04 -42.24 0.06
CA SER A 451 -19.57 -42.99 1.24
C SER A 451 -18.52 -44.03 0.85
N GLY A 452 -17.79 -44.56 1.82
CA GLY A 452 -16.77 -45.61 1.62
C GLY A 452 -15.38 -45.04 1.35
N ASP A 453 -14.52 -45.85 0.74
CA ASP A 453 -13.09 -45.52 0.58
C ASP A 453 -12.85 -44.28 -0.27
N ASP A 454 -13.77 -43.96 -1.18
CA ASP A 454 -13.70 -42.74 -1.98
C ASP A 454 -13.77 -41.47 -1.09
N VAL A 455 -14.61 -41.51 -0.05
CA VAL A 455 -14.70 -40.41 0.93
C VAL A 455 -13.51 -40.45 1.89
N ARG A 456 -13.04 -41.64 2.28
CA ARG A 456 -11.86 -41.76 3.14
C ARG A 456 -10.60 -41.20 2.47
N TRP A 457 -10.47 -41.39 1.16
CA TRP A 457 -9.39 -40.79 0.37
C TRP A 457 -9.39 -39.27 0.45
N LEU A 458 -10.57 -38.64 0.28
CA LEU A 458 -10.74 -37.19 0.39
C LEU A 458 -10.46 -36.69 1.81
N GLN A 459 -11.10 -37.32 2.81
CA GLN A 459 -10.94 -36.96 4.22
C GLN A 459 -9.49 -37.10 4.68
N TRP A 460 -8.76 -38.12 4.23
CA TRP A 460 -7.35 -38.30 4.54
C TRP A 460 -6.52 -37.08 4.12
N TYR A 461 -6.64 -36.64 2.86
CA TYR A 461 -5.94 -35.44 2.41
C TYR A 461 -6.37 -34.20 3.19
N LEU A 462 -7.68 -33.99 3.40
CA LEU A 462 -8.16 -32.83 4.17
C LEU A 462 -7.69 -32.84 5.63
N THR A 463 -7.52 -34.02 6.24
CA THR A 463 -6.96 -34.19 7.59
C THR A 463 -5.46 -33.94 7.63
N GLU A 464 -4.69 -34.49 6.70
CA GLU A 464 -3.27 -34.20 6.58
C GLU A 464 -3.04 -32.69 6.39
N TYR A 465 -3.93 -32.03 5.65
CA TYR A 465 -3.84 -30.61 5.31
C TYR A 465 -4.48 -29.68 6.36
N LYS A 466 -4.95 -30.24 7.49
CA LYS A 466 -5.53 -29.53 8.63
C LYS A 466 -6.81 -28.75 8.32
N TYR A 467 -7.55 -29.15 7.28
CA TYR A 467 -8.90 -28.64 7.02
C TYR A 467 -9.99 -29.48 7.71
N TYR A 468 -9.70 -30.73 8.08
CA TYR A 468 -10.67 -31.68 8.64
C TYR A 468 -10.14 -32.39 9.90
N ASN A 469 -10.85 -32.27 11.02
CA ASN A 469 -10.41 -32.78 12.33
C ASN A 469 -11.34 -33.83 12.97
N ASP A 470 -12.44 -34.21 12.29
CA ASP A 470 -13.48 -35.09 12.85
C ASP A 470 -13.23 -36.60 12.61
N GLY A 471 -12.04 -36.95 12.13
CA GLY A 471 -11.61 -38.33 11.89
C GLY A 471 -12.12 -38.92 10.57
N ILE A 472 -11.37 -39.86 10.00
CA ILE A 472 -11.66 -40.44 8.67
C ILE A 472 -12.76 -41.49 8.77
N SER A 473 -14.02 -41.05 8.72
CA SER A 473 -15.21 -41.91 8.86
C SER A 473 -15.58 -42.66 7.57
N GLY A 474 -15.23 -42.09 6.42
CA GLY A 474 -15.72 -42.55 5.10
C GLY A 474 -17.18 -42.18 4.83
N THR A 475 -17.76 -41.27 5.61
CA THR A 475 -19.09 -40.70 5.37
C THR A 475 -18.94 -39.24 4.99
N PHE A 476 -19.55 -38.81 3.88
CA PHE A 476 -19.50 -37.42 3.46
C PHE A 476 -20.51 -36.60 4.27
N ASP A 477 -20.09 -36.14 5.44
CA ASP A 477 -20.88 -35.34 6.37
C ASP A 477 -20.71 -33.83 6.15
N ILE A 478 -21.46 -33.03 6.92
CA ILE A 478 -21.42 -31.56 6.84
C ILE A 478 -20.03 -30.99 7.16
N PHE A 479 -19.25 -31.68 7.97
CA PHE A 479 -17.88 -31.28 8.32
C PHE A 479 -16.91 -31.54 7.18
N THR A 480 -17.07 -32.66 6.46
CA THR A 480 -16.34 -32.98 5.23
C THR A 480 -16.64 -31.94 4.14
N LEU A 481 -17.91 -31.55 4.00
CA LEU A 481 -18.33 -30.48 3.10
C LEU A 481 -17.65 -29.14 3.45
N GLY A 482 -17.70 -28.73 4.72
CA GLY A 482 -17.07 -27.50 5.19
C GLY A 482 -15.55 -27.49 4.95
N ALA A 483 -14.87 -28.59 5.23
CA ALA A 483 -13.43 -28.75 4.99
C ALA A 483 -13.06 -28.68 3.50
N LEU A 484 -13.86 -29.33 2.65
CA LEU A 484 -13.66 -29.30 1.20
C LEU A 484 -13.87 -27.89 0.62
N LEU A 485 -14.93 -27.20 1.03
CA LEU A 485 -15.19 -25.81 0.60
C LEU A 485 -14.06 -24.87 1.03
N ALA A 486 -13.56 -25.02 2.26
CA ALA A 486 -12.42 -24.24 2.76
C ALA A 486 -11.13 -24.52 1.97
N PHE A 487 -10.87 -25.79 1.62
CA PHE A 487 -9.75 -26.17 0.77
C PHE A 487 -9.87 -25.58 -0.64
N GLN A 488 -11.06 -25.68 -1.27
CA GLN A 488 -11.30 -25.13 -2.59
C GLN A 488 -11.11 -23.61 -2.61
N PHE A 489 -11.71 -22.90 -1.65
CA PHE A 489 -11.59 -21.46 -1.50
C PHE A 489 -10.12 -21.03 -1.34
N LYS A 490 -9.37 -21.70 -0.46
CA LYS A 490 -7.96 -21.35 -0.20
C LYS A 490 -7.02 -21.67 -1.36
N ASN A 491 -7.39 -22.62 -2.23
CA ASN A 491 -6.59 -23.02 -3.38
C ASN A 491 -7.08 -22.45 -4.72
N GLY A 492 -8.06 -21.53 -4.70
CA GLY A 492 -8.57 -20.87 -5.91
C GLY A 492 -9.29 -21.81 -6.87
N LEU A 493 -9.92 -22.86 -6.35
CA LEU A 493 -10.79 -23.77 -7.09
C LEU A 493 -12.24 -23.28 -7.04
N ASP A 494 -13.10 -23.82 -7.90
CA ASP A 494 -14.55 -23.63 -7.79
C ASP A 494 -15.02 -24.14 -6.41
N VAL A 495 -15.68 -23.26 -5.65
CA VAL A 495 -16.10 -23.52 -4.26
C VAL A 495 -17.50 -24.17 -4.26
N ASP A 496 -17.57 -25.36 -4.83
CA ASP A 496 -18.81 -26.07 -5.12
C ASP A 496 -19.08 -27.27 -4.20
N GLY A 497 -18.12 -27.63 -3.33
CA GLY A 497 -18.24 -28.78 -2.42
C GLY A 497 -18.14 -30.12 -3.14
N ILE A 498 -17.58 -30.15 -4.35
CA ILE A 498 -17.45 -31.33 -5.19
C ILE A 498 -15.96 -31.67 -5.40
N CYS A 499 -15.58 -32.90 -5.03
CA CYS A 499 -14.26 -33.43 -5.33
C CYS A 499 -14.24 -34.04 -6.75
N GLY A 500 -14.17 -33.16 -7.75
CA GLY A 500 -13.91 -33.49 -9.15
C GLY A 500 -12.41 -33.56 -9.47
N ASP A 501 -12.05 -33.77 -10.73
CA ASP A 501 -10.66 -34.01 -11.14
C ASP A 501 -9.72 -32.83 -10.84
N ALA A 502 -10.21 -31.59 -10.94
CA ALA A 502 -9.46 -30.40 -10.53
C ALA A 502 -9.12 -30.43 -9.03
N THR A 503 -10.10 -30.75 -8.19
CA THR A 503 -9.92 -30.90 -6.74
C THR A 503 -8.98 -32.08 -6.43
N LYS A 504 -9.13 -33.23 -7.08
CA LYS A 504 -8.24 -34.40 -6.87
C LYS A 504 -6.80 -34.07 -7.23
N LYS A 505 -6.57 -33.38 -8.36
CA LYS A 505 -5.24 -32.92 -8.77
C LYS A 505 -4.65 -31.95 -7.75
N ALA A 506 -5.45 -31.00 -7.28
CA ALA A 506 -5.02 -30.04 -6.27
C ALA A 506 -4.67 -30.72 -4.94
N LEU A 507 -5.44 -31.72 -4.50
CA LEU A 507 -5.14 -32.48 -3.28
C LEU A 507 -3.83 -33.25 -3.42
N LYS A 508 -3.61 -33.99 -4.51
CA LYS A 508 -2.37 -34.77 -4.70
C LYS A 508 -1.12 -33.91 -4.79
N ASN A 509 -1.24 -32.70 -5.31
CA ASN A 509 -0.12 -31.77 -5.51
C ASN A 509 0.01 -30.75 -4.38
N TYR A 510 -0.72 -30.92 -3.29
CA TYR A 510 -0.71 -30.00 -2.17
C TYR A 510 0.51 -30.25 -1.28
N ILE A 511 1.38 -29.25 -1.18
CA ILE A 511 2.59 -29.30 -0.35
C ILE A 511 2.20 -28.91 1.09
N THR A 512 2.37 -29.84 2.03
CA THR A 512 2.17 -29.59 3.47
C THR A 512 3.40 -28.99 4.11
N PHE A 513 3.21 -27.92 4.88
CA PHE A 513 4.19 -27.45 5.86
C PHE A 513 3.98 -28.22 7.16
N LEU A 514 4.95 -29.06 7.55
CA LEU A 514 5.07 -29.56 8.94
C LEU A 514 5.75 -28.51 9.82
#